data_AF-A0A259CZ42-F1
#
_entry.id   AF-A0A259CZ42-F1
#
_cell.length_a   1.000
_cell.length_b   1.000
_cell.length_c   1.000
_cell.angle_alpha   90.00
_cell.angle_beta   90.00
_cell.angle_gamma   90.00
#
_symmetry.space_group_name_H-M   'P 1'
#
loop_
_entity.id
_entity.type
_entity.pdbx_description
1 polymer ?
#
loop_
_entity_poly.entity_id
_entity_poly.type
_entity_poly.pdbx_seq_one_letter_code
_entity_poly.pdbx_strand_id
1 'polypeptide(L)' 'MSSSDKTNPPSNSCYHCGSFILPGDSYELVLGGEVRKFCCAGCMAVAQTIHGEGLEVFYARRAQSSDKPA' A
#
# COMPACT_ATOMS: atom_id res chain seq x y z
N MET A 1 -27.17 8.16 27.73
CA MET A 1 -25.99 7.25 27.72
C MET A 1 -25.98 6.60 26.34
N SER A 2 -24.95 6.70 25.49
CA SER A 2 -23.52 6.61 25.77
C SER A 2 -22.69 7.47 24.81
N SER A 3 -21.67 8.10 25.39
CA SER A 3 -20.30 8.30 24.87
C SER A 3 -20.17 8.85 23.44
N SER A 4 -19.86 10.13 23.22
CA SER A 4 -18.52 10.69 23.48
C SER A 4 -17.40 9.74 23.05
N ASP A 5 -17.04 9.76 21.76
CA ASP A 5 -15.66 9.54 21.36
C ASP A 5 -15.19 10.72 20.50
N LYS A 6 -14.81 11.79 21.21
CA LYS A 6 -13.81 12.73 20.70
C LYS A 6 -12.48 12.01 20.88
N THR A 7 -11.73 11.73 19.81
CA THR A 7 -10.25 11.83 19.81
C THR A 7 -9.69 11.88 18.38
N ASN A 8 -9.20 13.07 18.01
CA ASN A 8 -8.10 13.42 17.08
C ASN A 8 -8.11 12.80 15.66
N PRO A 9 -8.20 13.59 14.56
CA PRO A 9 -8.04 13.01 13.21
C PRO A 9 -6.62 12.46 13.08
N PRO A 10 -6.41 11.13 12.99
CA PRO A 10 -5.13 10.67 12.53
C PRO A 10 -5.03 11.13 11.08
N SER A 11 -3.88 11.68 10.72
CA SER A 11 -3.40 11.91 9.36
C SER A 11 -3.28 10.58 8.60
N ASN A 12 -4.39 9.86 8.52
CA ASN A 12 -4.56 8.54 7.92
C ASN A 12 -5.05 8.74 6.49
N SER A 13 -4.35 9.60 5.75
CA SER A 13 -4.59 9.78 4.32
C SER A 13 -3.67 8.86 3.53
N CYS A 14 -4.21 8.30 2.46
CA CYS A 14 -3.46 7.46 1.55
C CYS A 14 -2.37 8.30 0.89
N TYR A 15 -1.13 7.83 0.99
CA TYR A 15 0.01 8.49 0.36
C TYR A 15 -0.10 8.59 -1.17
N HIS A 16 -0.87 7.71 -1.81
CA HIS A 16 -1.04 7.68 -3.25
C HIS A 16 -2.21 8.53 -3.76
N CYS A 17 -3.41 8.33 -3.21
CA CYS A 17 -4.65 8.95 -3.71
C CYS A 17 -5.24 10.01 -2.79
N GLY A 18 -4.65 10.23 -1.60
CA GLY A 18 -5.13 11.19 -0.61
C GLY A 18 -6.43 10.80 0.10
N SER A 19 -7.01 9.64 -0.22
CA SER A 19 -8.27 9.18 0.40
C SER A 19 -8.09 8.80 1.87
N PHE A 20 -9.18 8.83 2.62
CA PHE A 20 -9.19 8.41 4.02
C PHE A 20 -8.92 6.91 4.14
N ILE A 21 -8.02 6.53 5.03
CA ILE A 21 -7.69 5.15 5.35
C ILE A 21 -8.56 4.72 6.52
N LEU A 22 -9.43 3.74 6.29
CA LEU A 22 -10.28 3.19 7.33
C LEU A 22 -9.43 2.55 8.45
N PRO A 23 -9.78 2.79 9.72
CA PRO A 23 -9.14 2.11 10.83
C PRO A 23 -9.51 0.62 10.79
N GLY A 24 -8.51 -0.24 10.65
CA GLY A 24 -8.68 -1.70 10.64
C GLY A 24 -7.87 -2.39 9.55
N ASP A 25 -7.88 -1.85 8.32
CA ASP A 25 -7.24 -2.45 7.15
C ASP A 25 -6.40 -1.42 6.38
N SER A 26 -5.34 -0.91 7.04
CA SER A 26 -4.36 -0.02 6.42
C SER A 26 -3.17 -0.82 5.89
N TYR A 27 -2.76 -0.54 4.66
CA TYR A 27 -1.54 -1.10 4.10
C TYR A 27 -0.38 -0.17 4.41
N GLU A 28 0.75 -0.70 4.83
CA GLU A 28 1.93 0.08 5.18
C GLU A 28 3.14 -0.40 4.38
N LEU A 29 3.98 0.54 3.97
CA LEU A 29 5.16 0.27 3.17
C LEU A 29 6.26 1.27 3.50
N VAL A 30 7.49 0.78 3.62
CA VAL A 30 8.67 1.63 3.75
C VAL A 30 9.08 2.10 2.36
N LEU A 31 9.08 3.42 2.15
CA LEU A 31 9.56 4.07 0.93
C LEU A 31 10.68 5.04 1.30
N GLY A 32 11.89 4.81 0.78
CA GLY A 32 13.05 5.68 1.08
C GLY A 32 13.40 5.78 2.57
N GLY A 33 13.08 4.75 3.36
CA GLY A 33 13.29 4.72 4.81
C GLY A 33 12.12 5.26 5.65
N GLU A 34 11.05 5.77 5.04
CA GLU A 34 9.86 6.24 5.75
C GLU A 34 8.66 5.31 5.56
N VAL A 35 7.94 5.01 6.65
CA VAL A 35 6.70 4.24 6.59
C VAL A 35 5.57 5.11 6.03
N ARG A 36 5.02 4.69 4.90
CA ARG A 36 3.86 5.31 4.23
C ARG A 36 2.65 4.41 4.36
N LYS A 37 1.46 5.02 4.51
CA LYS A 37 0.18 4.31 4.62
C LYS A 37 -0.66 4.43 3.35
N PHE A 38 -1.42 3.38 3.06
CA PHE A 38 -2.26 3.26 1.87
C PHE A 38 -3.65 2.72 2.22
N CYS A 39 -4.65 3.19 1.47
CA CYS A 39 -6.04 2.76 1.65
C CYS A 39 -6.34 1.37 1.07
N CYS A 40 -5.48 0.84 0.20
CA CYS A 40 -5.65 -0.50 -0.39
C CYS A 40 -4.32 -1.04 -0.94
N ALA A 41 -4.26 -2.35 -1.17
CA ALA A 41 -3.11 -3.03 -1.76
C ALA A 41 -2.72 -2.47 -3.15
N GLY A 42 -3.70 -2.00 -3.93
CA GLY A 42 -3.44 -1.38 -5.24
C GLY A 42 -2.66 -0.06 -5.14
N CYS A 43 -3.05 0.82 -4.21
CA CYS A 43 -2.34 2.07 -3.97
C CYS A 43 -0.89 1.83 -3.49
N MET A 44 -0.71 0.81 -2.63
CA MET A 44 0.62 0.38 -2.18
C MET A 44 1.46 -0.14 -3.35
N ALA A 45 0.91 -1.02 -4.19
CA ALA A 45 1.62 -1.61 -5.33
C ALA A 45 2.06 -0.56 -6.35
N VAL A 46 1.22 0.45 -6.63
CA VAL A 46 1.59 1.57 -7.50
C VAL A 46 2.75 2.36 -6.88
N ALA A 47 2.69 2.66 -5.58
CA ALA A 47 3.74 3.40 -4.90
C ALA A 47 5.07 2.62 -4.84
N GLN A 48 5.04 1.30 -4.60
CA GLN A 48 6.20 0.40 -4.71
C GLN A 48 6.80 0.42 -6.11
N THR A 49 5.94 0.38 -7.14
CA THR A 49 6.38 0.37 -8.54
C THR A 49 7.03 1.68 -8.94
N ILE A 50 6.44 2.82 -8.54
CA ILE A 50 7.00 4.16 -8.78
C ILE A 50 8.35 4.33 -8.09
N HIS A 51 8.50 3.81 -6.87
CA HIS A 51 9.77 3.87 -6.13
C HIS A 51 10.79 2.80 -6.55
N GLY A 52 10.44 1.89 -7.47
CA GLY A 52 11.32 0.85 -7.99
C GLY A 52 11.46 -0.40 -7.11
N GLU A 53 10.94 -0.38 -5.88
CA GLU A 53 11.10 -1.43 -4.86
C GLU A 53 10.30 -2.72 -5.16
N GLY A 54 9.42 -2.73 -6.17
CA GLY A 54 8.51 -3.86 -6.47
C GLY A 54 8.58 -4.40 -7.90
N LEU A 55 9.34 -3.75 -8.80
CA LEU A 55 9.43 -4.18 -10.19
C LEU A 55 10.13 -5.54 -10.32
N GLU A 56 11.13 -5.83 -9.50
CA GLU A 56 11.79 -7.14 -9.49
C GLU A 56 10.81 -8.29 -9.19
N VAL A 57 9.95 -8.14 -8.18
CA VAL A 57 8.94 -9.15 -7.82
C VAL A 57 7.88 -9.28 -8.92
N PHE A 58 7.47 -8.16 -9.53
CA PHE A 58 6.55 -8.16 -10.66
C PHE A 58 7.13 -8.85 -11.91
N TYR A 59 8.38 -8.56 -12.25
CA TYR A 59 9.10 -9.20 -13.36
C TYR A 59 9.38 -10.68 -13.06
N ALA A 60 9.77 -11.03 -11.84
CA ALA A 60 9.99 -12.41 -11.41
C ALA A 60 8.73 -13.27 -11.55
N ARG A 61 7.56 -12.73 -11.17
CA ARG A 61 6.28 -13.45 -11.32
C ARG A 61 5.90 -13.69 -12.77
N ARG A 62 6.24 -12.76 -13.67
CA ARG A 62 6.00 -12.93 -15.11
C ARG A 62 6.95 -13.96 -15.73
N ALA A 63 8.20 -14.02 -15.27
CA ALA A 63 9.19 -15.00 -15.70
C ALA A 63 8.78 -16.45 -15.35
N GLN A 64 8.11 -16.66 -14.21
CA GLN A 64 7.58 -17.99 -13.83
C GLN A 64 6.38 -18.46 -14.67
N SER A 65 5.76 -17.58 -15.47
CA SER A 65 4.62 -17.93 -16.33
C SER A 65 5.04 -18.32 -17.76
N SER A 66 6.35 -18.36 -18.05
CA SER A 66 6.89 -18.84 -19.33
C SER A 66 7.60 -20.18 -19.14
N ASP A 67 6.95 -21.16 -18.50
CA ASP A 67 7.29 -22.55 -18.78
C ASP A 67 6.56 -22.94 -20.07
N LYS A 68 7.29 -22.90 -21.18
CA LYS A 68 6.88 -23.54 -22.42
C LYS A 68 7.15 -25.04 -22.24
N PRO A 69 6.14 -25.93 -22.20
CA PRO A 69 6.40 -27.32 -22.44
C PRO A 69 6.75 -27.54 -23.93
N ALA A 70 7.64 -28.51 -24.14
CA ALA A 70 8.31 -28.84 -25.39
C ALA A 70 7.33 -29.00 -26.57
#